data_AF-A0A2L0UG86-F1
#
_entry.id   AF-A0A2L0UG86-F1
#
_cell.length_a   1.000
_cell.length_b   1.000
_cell.length_c   1.000
_cell.angle_alpha   90.00
_cell.angle_beta   90.00
_cell.angle_gamma   90.00
#
_symmetry.space_group_name_H-M   'P 1'
#
loop_
_entity.id
_entity.type
_entity.pdbx_description
1 polymer ?
#
loop_
_entity_poly.entity_id
_entity_poly.type
_entity_poly.pdbx_seq_one_letter_code
_entity_poly.pdbx_strand_id
1 'polypeptide(L)'
;MFVGRLMKASRLRRGMNEFLVLPLIITGVFCVVAVGVALWDTQGSVPALRQVAGSIIPASSAAGVVGVAAASLMTVTSITFSMLLISVQQTSNFLGAVVFDQYLRRRANQVYVGYFIGATAFSFIVFASAGSDSPPVIGAFATLLLTVGSLVMLLLLIHSTVDQMRPECVVNPIHELA
;
A
#
# COMPACT_ATOMS: atom_id res chain seq x y z
N MET A 1 -16.37 -37.86 4.31
CA MET A 1 -15.12 -37.11 4.53
C MET A 1 -14.75 -36.13 3.39
N PHE A 2 -15.20 -36.34 2.13
CA PHE A 2 -14.88 -35.47 0.98
C PHE A 2 -15.61 -34.10 0.95
N VAL A 3 -16.88 -34.03 1.38
CA VAL A 3 -17.69 -32.79 1.34
C VAL A 3 -17.15 -31.71 2.29
N GLY A 4 -16.60 -32.11 3.44
CA GLY A 4 -15.99 -31.18 4.40
C GLY A 4 -14.74 -30.48 3.86
N ARG A 5 -13.96 -31.12 2.98
CA ARG A 5 -12.77 -30.51 2.34
C ARG A 5 -13.17 -29.48 1.27
N LEU A 6 -14.24 -29.75 0.51
CA LEU A 6 -14.75 -28.83 -0.53
C LEU A 6 -15.35 -27.56 0.10
N MET A 7 -16.09 -27.70 1.20
CA MET A 7 -16.58 -26.53 1.95
C MET A 7 -15.44 -25.71 2.56
N LYS A 8 -14.40 -26.35 3.12
CA LYS A 8 -13.22 -25.65 3.67
C LYS A 8 -12.45 -24.89 2.58
N ALA A 9 -12.26 -25.49 1.41
CA ALA A 9 -11.57 -24.85 0.28
C ALA A 9 -12.35 -23.63 -0.25
N SER A 10 -13.68 -23.72 -0.34
CA SER A 10 -14.51 -22.59 -0.78
C SER A 10 -14.49 -21.41 0.20
N ARG A 11 -14.44 -21.67 1.52
CA ARG A 11 -14.33 -20.64 2.56
C ARG A 11 -12.96 -19.97 2.56
N LEU A 12 -11.89 -20.76 2.44
CA LEU A 12 -10.52 -20.24 2.36
C LEU A 12 -10.33 -19.36 1.11
N ARG A 13 -10.84 -19.82 -0.04
CA ARG A 13 -10.76 -19.08 -1.30
C ARG A 13 -11.58 -17.78 -1.26
N ARG A 14 -12.73 -17.79 -0.58
CA ARG A 14 -13.57 -16.59 -0.41
C ARG A 14 -12.92 -15.55 0.51
N GLY A 15 -12.35 -15.98 1.65
CA GLY A 15 -11.61 -15.08 2.55
C GLY A 15 -10.37 -14.47 1.88
N MET A 16 -9.62 -15.29 1.12
CA MET A 16 -8.45 -14.82 0.39
C MET A 16 -8.80 -13.85 -0.74
N ASN A 17 -9.92 -14.07 -1.45
CA ASN A 17 -10.37 -13.16 -2.49
C ASN A 17 -10.90 -11.85 -1.90
N GLU A 18 -11.70 -11.91 -0.83
CA GLU A 18 -12.18 -10.71 -0.13
C GLU A 18 -11.02 -9.90 0.49
N PHE A 19 -9.93 -10.55 0.89
CA PHE A 19 -8.72 -9.90 1.40
C PHE A 19 -7.90 -9.21 0.30
N LEU A 20 -7.65 -9.90 -0.82
CA LEU A 20 -6.75 -9.42 -1.87
C LEU A 20 -7.41 -8.43 -2.83
N VAL A 21 -8.73 -8.47 -2.97
CA VAL A 21 -9.45 -7.58 -3.91
C VAL A 21 -9.24 -6.11 -3.57
N LEU A 22 -9.31 -5.71 -2.29
CA LEU A 22 -9.15 -4.30 -1.93
C LEU A 22 -7.73 -3.77 -2.19
N PRO A 23 -6.64 -4.43 -1.74
CA PRO A 23 -5.28 -4.03 -2.10
C PRO A 23 -5.03 -4.00 -3.60
N LEU A 24 -5.58 -4.97 -4.35
CA LEU A 24 -5.45 -5.03 -5.82
C LEU A 24 -6.18 -3.88 -6.51
N ILE A 25 -7.38 -3.52 -6.06
CA ILE A 25 -8.11 -2.35 -6.58
C ILE A 25 -7.30 -1.07 -6.33
N ILE A 26 -6.82 -0.87 -5.10
CA ILE A 26 -6.01 0.31 -4.75
C ILE A 26 -4.77 0.37 -5.63
N THR A 27 -4.03 -0.74 -5.73
CA THR A 27 -2.85 -0.84 -6.60
C THR A 27 -3.20 -0.55 -8.06
N GLY A 28 -4.30 -1.08 -8.56
CA GLY A 28 -4.79 -0.82 -9.91
C GLY A 28 -5.09 0.66 -10.16
N VAL A 29 -5.73 1.34 -9.20
CA VAL A 29 -5.95 2.80 -9.26
C VAL A 29 -4.62 3.55 -9.33
N PHE A 30 -3.65 3.20 -8.48
CA PHE A 30 -2.32 3.80 -8.55
C PHE A 30 -1.64 3.59 -9.90
N CYS A 31 -1.71 2.39 -10.48
CA CYS A 31 -1.15 2.12 -11.81
C CYS A 31 -1.83 2.95 -12.90
N VAL A 32 -3.18 3.06 -12.89
CA VAL A 32 -3.92 3.87 -13.87
C VAL A 32 -3.55 5.34 -13.74
N VAL A 33 -3.47 5.86 -12.51
CA VAL A 33 -3.05 7.26 -12.26
C VAL A 33 -1.61 7.47 -12.71
N ALA A 34 -0.71 6.50 -12.46
CA ALA A 34 0.69 6.58 -12.89
C ALA A 34 0.82 6.69 -14.41
N VAL A 35 0.08 5.85 -15.16
CA VAL A 35 0.04 5.91 -16.61
C VAL A 35 -0.54 7.25 -17.08
N GLY A 36 -1.61 7.74 -16.44
CA GLY A 36 -2.17 9.06 -16.76
C GLY A 36 -1.18 10.21 -16.57
N VAL A 37 -0.45 10.21 -15.45
CA VAL A 37 0.59 11.20 -15.16
C VAL A 37 1.76 11.10 -16.15
N ALA A 38 2.22 9.88 -16.46
CA ALA A 38 3.28 9.65 -17.44
C ALA A 38 2.91 10.13 -18.85
N LEU A 39 1.66 9.89 -19.27
CA LEU A 39 1.14 10.37 -20.55
C LEU A 39 1.00 11.91 -20.57
N TRP A 40 0.67 12.53 -19.44
CA TRP A 40 0.65 14.00 -19.31
C TRP A 40 2.03 14.65 -19.27
N ASP A 41 3.05 13.97 -18.74
CA ASP A 41 4.43 14.47 -18.78
C ASP A 41 4.99 14.46 -20.21
N THR A 42 4.58 13.49 -21.04
CA THR A 42 5.05 13.33 -22.43
C THR A 42 4.31 14.18 -23.46
N GLN A 43 3.00 14.39 -23.31
CA GLN A 43 2.18 15.11 -24.31
C GLN A 43 2.16 16.64 -24.17
N GLY A 44 2.99 17.22 -23.30
CA GLY A 44 3.03 18.65 -23.05
C GLY A 44 2.11 19.05 -21.90
N SER A 45 2.68 19.06 -20.70
CA SER A 45 1.97 19.38 -19.46
C SER A 45 1.58 20.85 -19.36
N VAL A 46 0.62 21.17 -18.47
CA VAL A 46 0.21 22.56 -18.19
C VAL A 46 1.43 23.36 -17.69
N PRO A 47 1.79 24.50 -18.33
CA PRO A 47 3.02 25.23 -18.03
C PRO A 47 3.15 25.65 -16.56
N ALA A 48 2.05 26.07 -15.94
CA ALA A 48 2.01 26.51 -14.55
C ALA A 48 2.36 25.38 -13.56
N LEU A 49 1.78 24.19 -13.75
CA LEU A 49 2.04 23.05 -12.85
C LEU A 49 3.46 22.54 -13.02
N ARG A 50 3.98 22.52 -14.26
CA ARG A 50 5.37 22.16 -14.55
C ARG A 50 6.36 23.15 -13.96
N GLN A 51 6.03 24.44 -13.91
CA GLN A 51 6.89 25.46 -13.30
C GLN A 51 6.96 25.30 -11.78
N VAL A 52 5.83 25.05 -11.10
CA VAL A 52 5.81 24.77 -9.66
C VAL A 52 6.58 23.49 -9.34
N ALA A 53 6.28 22.39 -10.03
CA ALA A 53 6.98 21.12 -9.83
C ALA A 53 8.49 21.27 -10.14
N GLY A 54 8.84 21.98 -11.22
CA GLY A 54 10.21 22.27 -11.64
C GLY A 54 11.01 23.13 -10.67
N SER A 55 10.35 23.97 -9.87
CA SER A 55 11.00 24.76 -8.80
C SER A 55 11.47 23.89 -7.63
N ILE A 56 10.80 22.77 -7.39
CA ILE A 56 11.11 21.82 -6.31
C ILE A 56 12.04 20.72 -6.84
N ILE A 57 11.74 20.18 -8.03
CA ILE A 57 12.50 19.11 -8.66
C ILE A 57 12.94 19.57 -10.05
N PRO A 58 14.22 19.95 -10.23
CA PRO A 58 14.74 20.29 -11.53
C PRO A 58 14.57 19.12 -12.51
N ALA A 59 14.28 19.44 -13.77
CA ALA A 59 14.05 18.45 -14.82
C ALA A 59 15.22 17.46 -15.00
N SER A 60 16.45 17.92 -14.82
CA SER A 60 17.67 17.09 -14.88
C SER A 60 17.76 16.04 -13.77
N SER A 61 17.12 16.27 -12.62
CA SER A 61 17.16 15.38 -11.46
C SER A 61 15.88 14.54 -11.29
N ALA A 62 14.82 14.85 -12.04
CA ALA A 62 13.51 14.24 -11.89
C ALA A 62 13.55 12.69 -11.94
N ALA A 63 14.18 12.11 -12.96
CA ALA A 63 14.29 10.66 -13.10
C ALA A 63 15.08 10.04 -11.92
N GLY A 64 16.18 10.69 -11.49
CA GLY A 64 16.98 10.23 -10.36
C GLY A 64 16.18 10.22 -9.05
N VAL A 65 15.40 11.27 -8.79
CA VAL A 65 14.53 11.37 -7.60
C VAL A 65 13.48 10.25 -7.61
N VAL A 66 12.82 10.01 -8.76
CA VAL A 66 11.85 8.91 -8.88
C VAL A 66 12.53 7.56 -8.64
N GLY A 67 13.73 7.34 -9.18
CA GLY A 67 14.48 6.09 -8.98
C GLY A 67 14.82 5.81 -7.52
N VAL A 68 15.32 6.81 -6.79
CA VAL A 68 15.60 6.71 -5.35
C VAL A 68 14.32 6.49 -4.55
N ALA A 69 13.24 7.20 -4.90
CA ALA A 69 11.94 7.04 -4.27
C ALA A 69 11.35 5.63 -4.50
N ALA A 70 11.41 5.11 -5.72
CA ALA A 70 10.94 3.76 -6.03
C ALA A 70 11.69 2.69 -5.23
N ALA A 71 13.02 2.80 -5.15
CA ALA A 71 13.84 1.88 -4.34
C ALA A 71 13.46 1.93 -2.85
N SER A 72 13.31 3.14 -2.28
CA SER A 72 12.93 3.29 -0.87
C SER A 72 11.51 2.77 -0.57
N LEU A 73 10.55 3.02 -1.46
CA LEU A 73 9.18 2.51 -1.34
C LEU A 73 9.12 0.99 -1.43
N MET A 74 9.97 0.37 -2.24
CA MET A 74 10.10 -1.10 -2.29
C MET A 74 10.59 -1.66 -0.94
N THR A 75 11.54 -0.99 -0.29
CA THR A 75 11.98 -1.34 1.08
C THR A 75 10.84 -1.20 2.09
N VAL A 76 10.10 -0.09 2.06
CA VAL A 76 8.96 0.15 2.98
C VAL A 76 7.85 -0.89 2.77
N THR A 77 7.58 -1.28 1.53
CA THR A 77 6.63 -2.34 1.20
C THR A 77 7.07 -3.69 1.78
N SER A 78 8.36 -4.02 1.67
CA SER A 78 8.92 -5.24 2.29
C SER A 78 8.79 -5.26 3.82
N ILE A 79 9.04 -4.11 4.47
CA ILE A 79 8.85 -3.95 5.92
C ILE A 79 7.37 -4.15 6.29
N THR A 80 6.46 -3.54 5.52
CA THR A 80 5.00 -3.68 5.73
C THR A 80 4.56 -5.14 5.67
N PHE A 81 5.00 -5.88 4.65
CA PHE A 81 4.68 -7.31 4.55
C PHE A 81 5.23 -8.11 5.73
N SER A 82 6.48 -7.85 6.11
CA SER A 82 7.12 -8.50 7.26
C SER A 82 6.34 -8.23 8.55
N MET A 83 5.95 -6.98 8.77
CA MET A 83 5.22 -6.54 9.97
C MET A 83 3.83 -7.19 10.06
N LEU A 84 3.09 -7.21 8.96
CA LEU A 84 1.78 -7.88 8.92
C LEU A 84 1.91 -9.38 9.14
N LEU A 85 2.93 -10.02 8.56
CA LEU A 85 3.19 -11.44 8.77
C LEU A 85 3.49 -11.76 10.24
N ILE A 86 4.37 -10.98 10.89
CA ILE A 86 4.70 -11.13 12.31
C ILE A 86 3.44 -10.95 13.17
N SER A 87 2.64 -9.94 12.87
CA SER A 87 1.41 -9.67 13.61
C SER A 87 0.38 -10.80 13.50
N VAL A 88 0.25 -11.37 12.29
CA VAL A 88 -0.60 -12.54 12.03
C VAL A 88 -0.07 -13.78 12.76
N GLN A 89 1.24 -13.99 12.79
CA GLN A 89 1.88 -15.08 13.54
C GLN A 89 1.65 -14.95 15.05
N GLN A 90 1.79 -13.75 15.62
CA GLN A 90 1.52 -13.50 17.04
C GLN A 90 0.05 -13.74 17.39
N THR A 91 -0.89 -13.26 16.57
CA THR A 91 -2.33 -13.47 16.77
C THR A 91 -2.70 -14.96 16.79
N SER A 92 -2.06 -15.76 15.91
CA SER A 92 -2.25 -17.21 15.86
C SER A 92 -1.82 -17.91 17.15
N ASN A 93 -0.77 -17.41 17.79
CA ASN A 93 -0.20 -17.99 19.01
C ASN A 93 -1.06 -17.71 20.26
N PHE A 94 -1.82 -16.61 20.30
CA PHE A 94 -2.59 -16.21 21.48
C PHE A 94 -4.06 -16.66 21.51
N LEU A 95 -4.74 -16.85 20.36
CA LEU A 95 -6.21 -16.98 20.33
C LEU A 95 -6.78 -18.18 19.53
N GLY A 96 -5.93 -19.04 18.95
CA GLY A 96 -6.39 -20.14 18.10
C GLY A 96 -7.05 -19.69 16.79
N ALA A 97 -7.30 -20.63 15.88
CA ALA A 97 -7.59 -20.41 14.45
C ALA A 97 -8.81 -19.52 14.09
N VAL A 98 -9.62 -19.07 15.06
CA VAL A 98 -10.85 -18.28 14.85
C VAL A 98 -10.56 -16.78 14.71
N VAL A 99 -9.46 -16.26 15.29
CA VAL A 99 -9.13 -14.82 15.26
C VAL A 99 -8.30 -14.41 14.02
N PHE A 100 -7.71 -15.40 13.33
CA PHE A 100 -6.96 -15.20 12.08
C PHE A 100 -7.80 -14.56 10.96
N ASP A 101 -9.08 -14.94 10.89
CA ASP A 101 -10.02 -14.47 9.86
C ASP A 101 -10.52 -13.04 10.12
N GLN A 102 -10.52 -12.58 11.38
CA GLN A 102 -10.91 -11.21 11.77
C GLN A 102 -9.76 -10.20 11.66
N TYR A 103 -8.51 -10.61 11.90
CA TYR A 103 -7.35 -9.72 11.85
C TYR A 103 -6.99 -9.31 10.41
N LEU A 104 -7.03 -10.26 9.47
CA LEU A 104 -6.81 -9.99 8.04
C LEU A 104 -8.01 -9.28 7.40
N ARG A 105 -9.25 -9.46 7.91
CA ARG A 105 -10.44 -8.74 7.41
C ARG A 105 -10.53 -7.29 7.85
N ARG A 106 -9.64 -6.79 8.72
CA ARG A 106 -9.62 -5.36 9.04
C ARG A 106 -9.21 -4.58 7.79
N ARG A 107 -10.18 -3.83 7.25
CA ARG A 107 -10.03 -2.97 6.06
C ARG A 107 -8.82 -2.03 6.15
N ALA A 108 -8.45 -1.59 7.37
CA ALA A 108 -7.27 -0.75 7.59
C ALA A 108 -5.97 -1.42 7.10
N ASN A 109 -5.72 -2.69 7.44
CA ASN A 109 -4.52 -3.41 7.03
C ASN A 109 -4.46 -3.59 5.51
N GLN A 110 -5.61 -3.87 4.88
CA GLN A 110 -5.72 -3.98 3.42
C GLN A 110 -5.44 -2.64 2.72
N VAL A 111 -5.87 -1.52 3.29
CA VAL A 111 -5.60 -0.18 2.77
C VAL A 111 -4.10 0.13 2.83
N TYR A 112 -3.44 -0.14 3.96
CA TYR A 112 -1.98 0.06 4.07
C TYR A 112 -1.23 -0.75 3.02
N VAL A 113 -1.53 -2.05 2.88
CA VAL A 113 -0.90 -2.91 1.87
C VAL A 113 -1.11 -2.37 0.46
N GLY A 114 -2.37 -2.06 0.10
CA GLY A 114 -2.69 -1.53 -1.22
C GLY A 114 -2.00 -0.20 -1.50
N TYR A 115 -1.89 0.66 -0.49
CA TYR A 115 -1.21 1.94 -0.60
C TYR A 115 0.30 1.77 -0.83
N PHE A 116 1.00 0.94 -0.06
CA PHE A 116 2.45 0.76 -0.21
C PHE A 116 2.82 0.08 -1.54
N ILE A 117 2.09 -0.96 -1.91
CA ILE A 117 2.28 -1.63 -3.21
C ILE A 117 1.95 -0.66 -4.35
N GLY A 118 0.81 0.04 -4.24
CA GLY A 118 0.36 1.02 -5.23
C GLY A 118 1.36 2.15 -5.43
N ALA A 119 1.84 2.77 -4.35
CA ALA A 119 2.85 3.83 -4.42
C ALA A 119 4.18 3.34 -5.01
N THR A 120 4.60 2.11 -4.68
CA THR A 120 5.79 1.48 -5.28
C THR A 120 5.61 1.25 -6.78
N ALA A 121 4.49 0.67 -7.19
CA ALA A 121 4.17 0.44 -8.61
C ALA A 121 4.06 1.77 -9.38
N PHE A 122 3.39 2.78 -8.80
CA PHE A 122 3.31 4.12 -9.36
C PHE A 122 4.71 4.69 -9.67
N SER A 123 5.60 4.61 -8.70
CA SER A 123 6.96 5.15 -8.82
C SER A 123 7.76 4.43 -9.91
N PHE A 124 7.63 3.10 -10.03
CA PHE A 124 8.27 2.34 -11.11
C PHE A 124 7.69 2.65 -12.48
N ILE A 125 6.38 2.82 -12.61
CA ILE A 125 5.76 3.18 -13.90
C ILE A 125 6.21 4.57 -14.35
N VAL A 126 6.20 5.55 -13.45
CA VAL A 126 6.71 6.89 -13.73
C VAL A 126 8.20 6.85 -14.09
N PHE A 127 9.00 6.08 -13.35
CA PHE A 127 10.43 5.91 -13.64
C PHE A 127 10.66 5.29 -15.02
N ALA A 128 9.90 4.24 -15.36
CA ALA A 128 10.00 3.58 -16.66
C ALA A 128 9.57 4.49 -17.82
N SER A 129 8.69 5.46 -17.56
CA SER A 129 8.28 6.47 -18.56
C SER A 129 9.28 7.61 -18.74
N ALA A 130 10.33 7.69 -17.91
CA ALA A 130 11.35 8.73 -17.98
C ALA A 130 12.23 8.55 -19.22
N GLY A 131 11.87 9.18 -20.33
CA GLY A 131 12.69 9.25 -21.55
C GLY A 131 13.79 10.31 -21.47
N SER A 132 14.82 10.20 -22.31
CA SER A 132 15.93 11.16 -22.37
C SER A 132 15.49 12.59 -22.73
N ASP A 133 14.46 12.71 -23.57
CA ASP A 133 13.99 14.01 -24.09
C ASP A 133 12.77 14.57 -23.33
N SER A 134 12.19 13.79 -22.41
CA SER A 134 10.98 14.16 -21.67
C SER A 134 11.10 13.73 -20.21
N PRO A 135 11.82 14.52 -19.38
CA PRO A 135 11.95 14.22 -17.96
C PRO A 135 10.59 14.30 -17.25
N PRO A 136 10.26 13.32 -16.38
CA PRO A 136 8.95 13.23 -15.75
C PRO A 136 8.86 14.16 -14.53
N VAL A 137 8.78 15.47 -14.76
CA VAL A 137 8.82 16.47 -13.68
C VAL A 137 7.59 16.36 -12.77
N ILE A 138 6.39 16.20 -13.34
CA ILE A 138 5.15 16.10 -12.56
C ILE A 138 5.09 14.73 -11.89
N GLY A 139 5.46 13.68 -12.61
CA GLY A 139 5.59 12.33 -12.06
C GLY A 139 6.57 12.27 -10.88
N ALA A 140 7.71 12.98 -10.97
CA ALA A 140 8.68 13.06 -9.88
C ALA A 140 8.11 13.79 -8.65
N PHE A 141 7.39 14.87 -8.86
CA PHE A 141 6.76 15.60 -7.76
C PHE A 141 5.67 14.76 -7.07
N ALA A 142 4.81 14.10 -7.85
CA ALA A 142 3.79 13.19 -7.33
C ALA A 142 4.43 12.01 -6.56
N THR A 143 5.51 11.44 -7.11
CA THR A 143 6.28 10.38 -6.46
C THR A 143 6.82 10.83 -5.11
N LEU A 144 7.39 12.04 -5.03
CA LEU A 144 7.91 12.61 -3.78
C LEU A 144 6.79 12.75 -2.72
N LEU A 145 5.62 13.26 -3.11
CA LEU A 145 4.47 13.37 -2.21
C LEU A 145 4.02 11.99 -1.71
N LEU A 146 3.98 10.98 -2.58
CA LEU A 146 3.66 9.62 -2.21
C LEU A 146 4.69 9.02 -1.25
N THR A 147 5.99 9.29 -1.46
CA THR A 147 7.05 8.85 -0.53
C THR A 147 6.85 9.46 0.86
N VAL A 148 6.58 10.77 0.95
CA VAL A 148 6.29 11.41 2.24
C VAL A 148 5.03 10.83 2.87
N GLY A 149 3.97 10.65 2.07
CA GLY A 149 2.73 10.00 2.52
C GLY A 149 2.95 8.56 3.01
N SER A 150 3.87 7.82 2.40
CA SER A 150 4.27 6.47 2.82
C SER A 150 4.95 6.45 4.18
N LEU A 151 5.79 7.44 4.49
CA LEU A 151 6.36 7.54 5.83
C LEU A 151 5.27 7.79 6.89
N VAL A 152 4.31 8.66 6.60
CA VAL A 152 3.17 8.90 7.49
C VAL A 152 2.31 7.64 7.66
N MET A 153 1.96 6.98 6.55
CA MET A 153 1.22 5.72 6.57
C MET A 153 1.97 4.61 7.32
N LEU A 154 3.30 4.60 7.27
CA LEU A 154 4.11 3.62 8.00
C LEU A 154 4.02 3.87 9.51
N LEU A 155 4.07 5.13 9.96
CA LEU A 155 3.85 5.48 11.36
C LEU A 155 2.45 5.07 11.81
N LEU A 156 1.42 5.30 10.99
CA LEU A 156 0.05 4.89 11.28
C LEU A 156 -0.11 3.37 11.33
N LEU A 157 0.59 2.62 10.46
CA LEU A 157 0.64 1.17 10.50
C LEU A 157 1.27 0.70 11.81
N ILE A 158 2.41 1.27 12.20
CA ILE A 158 3.09 0.96 13.46
C ILE A 158 2.17 1.20 14.65
N HIS A 159 1.56 2.38 14.72
CA HIS A 159 0.61 2.71 15.77
C HIS A 159 -0.57 1.73 15.80
N SER A 160 -1.16 1.45 14.64
CA SER A 160 -2.27 0.49 14.51
C SER A 160 -1.87 -0.89 15.01
N THR A 161 -0.68 -1.39 14.69
CA THR A 161 -0.22 -2.70 15.14
C THR A 161 0.07 -2.72 16.65
N VAL A 162 0.65 -1.65 17.20
CA VAL A 162 0.91 -1.54 18.66
C VAL A 162 -0.41 -1.52 19.44
N ASP A 163 -1.40 -0.75 19.01
CA ASP A 163 -2.72 -0.72 19.66
C ASP A 163 -3.41 -2.09 19.58
N GLN A 164 -3.20 -2.83 18.50
CA GLN A 164 -3.72 -4.18 18.34
C GLN A 164 -3.03 -5.23 19.24
N MET A 165 -1.86 -4.93 19.81
CA MET A 165 -1.18 -5.80 20.79
C MET A 165 -1.66 -5.56 22.23
N ARG A 166 -2.45 -4.52 22.51
CA ARG A 166 -3.00 -4.28 23.85
C ARG A 166 -4.20 -5.23 24.09
N PRO A 167 -4.21 -6.04 25.17
CA PRO A 167 -5.27 -7.02 25.48
C PRO A 167 -6.68 -6.44 25.69
N GLU A 168 -6.83 -5.11 25.65
CA GLU A 168 -8.00 -4.36 26.10
C GLU A 168 -9.21 -4.53 25.14
N CYS A 169 -9.00 -5.04 23.92
CA CYS A 169 -10.09 -5.36 22.99
C CYS A 169 -10.77 -6.73 23.23
N VAL A 170 -10.41 -7.47 24.28
CA VAL A 170 -11.03 -8.77 24.63
C VAL A 170 -12.09 -8.65 25.74
N VAL A 171 -12.23 -7.52 26.44
CA VAL A 171 -13.14 -7.37 27.61
C VAL A 171 -14.28 -6.37 27.35
N ASN A 172 -14.95 -6.45 26.21
CA ASN A 172 -16.22 -5.73 26.00
C ASN A 172 -17.23 -6.46 25.07
N PRO A 173 -17.40 -7.78 25.24
CA PRO A 173 -18.74 -8.36 25.03
C PRO A 173 -19.37 -8.99 26.27
N ILE A 174 -18.72 -8.95 27.45
CA ILE A 174 -19.23 -9.65 28.65
C ILE A 174 -20.15 -8.76 29.50
N HIS A 175 -20.17 -7.44 29.28
CA HIS A 175 -21.00 -6.53 30.08
C HIS A 175 -22.43 -6.29 29.55
N GLU A 176 -22.79 -6.81 28.37
CA GLU A 176 -24.17 -6.71 27.83
C GLU A 176 -25.03 -7.97 28.09
N LEU A 177 -24.52 -8.94 28.87
CA LEU A 177 -25.25 -10.17 29.23
C LEU A 177 -25.37 -10.41 30.75
N ALA A 178 -25.06 -9.41 31.57
CA ALA A 178 -25.30 -9.42 33.02
C ALA A 178 -26.30 -8.32 33.38
#